data_AF-Q4RN18-F1
#
_entry.id   AF-Q4RN18-F1
#
_cell.length_a   1.000
_cell.length_b   1.000
_cell.length_c   1.000
_cell.angle_alpha   90.00
_cell.angle_beta   90.00
_cell.angle_gamma   90.00
#
_symmetry.space_group_name_H-M   'P 1'
#
loop_
_entity.id
_entity.type
_entity.pdbx_description
1 polymer ?
#
loop_
_entity_poly.entity_id
_entity_poly.type
_entity_poly.pdbx_seq_one_letter_code
_entity_poly.pdbx_strand_id
1 'polypeptide(L)'
;MKIRSVVLDGTKALVDAAQALGYLSGVSDAMEEPLPSHECNLAALCDMAKEFPLAEERQEGVQPLTEGEGDTSHVDLFSRLTENTGDWASVVSLMGEEYVIPPNTTFLLSDFTRIQPLVDYGGRFDVIVMDPPWENKSVKRSRRYSFLPSTQLKRLPVPLLASPNCLVVTWVTNRSAHQRFVRHELYPHWGVQVVAEWFWVKVTTSGQFVFPLDSPHKKPYESLVLGRYRCSPENLRCLEPSDVPVEDQRLLVSVPSALHSQKPSLSDVLKPYIGAEARCLELFARNLQPGWTSWGNEVLKFQHASYF
;
A
#
# COMPACT_ATOMS: atom_id res chain seq x y z
N MET A 1 23.88 -15.18 -4.98
CA MET A 1 24.73 -15.22 -3.78
C MET A 1 24.68 -13.91 -2.98
N LYS A 2 24.78 -12.72 -3.58
CA LYS A 2 24.80 -11.43 -2.85
C LYS A 2 23.57 -11.15 -1.96
N ILE A 3 22.34 -11.41 -2.42
CA ILE A 3 21.12 -11.12 -1.63
C ILE A 3 21.06 -11.99 -0.36
N ARG A 4 21.54 -13.23 -0.42
CA ARG A 4 21.49 -14.16 0.71
C ARG A 4 22.34 -13.66 1.88
N SER A 5 23.57 -13.22 1.61
CA SER A 5 24.45 -12.70 2.67
C SER A 5 23.89 -11.42 3.25
N VAL A 6 23.38 -10.51 2.40
CA VAL A 6 22.76 -9.26 2.86
C VAL A 6 21.58 -9.56 3.80
N VAL A 7 20.64 -10.41 3.39
CA VAL A 7 19.48 -10.75 4.21
C VAL A 7 19.91 -11.46 5.50
N LEU A 8 20.84 -12.41 5.44
CA LEU A 8 21.28 -13.15 6.63
C LEU A 8 22.00 -12.24 7.65
N ASP A 9 23.04 -11.55 7.20
CA ASP A 9 23.91 -10.75 8.06
C ASP A 9 23.18 -9.50 8.56
N GLY A 10 22.42 -8.85 7.69
CA GLY A 10 21.64 -7.67 8.03
C GLY A 10 20.45 -7.98 8.94
N THR A 11 19.78 -9.13 8.76
CA THR A 11 18.72 -9.54 9.71
C THR A 11 19.32 -9.79 11.08
N LYS A 12 20.47 -10.47 11.15
CA LYS A 12 21.13 -10.72 12.44
C LYS A 12 21.43 -9.41 13.17
N ALA A 13 22.03 -8.43 12.51
CA ALA A 13 22.34 -7.14 13.11
C ALA A 13 21.08 -6.40 13.62
N LEU A 14 19.99 -6.40 12.83
CA LEU A 14 18.73 -5.75 13.23
C LEU A 14 18.02 -6.49 14.36
N VAL A 15 18.05 -7.83 14.36
CA VAL A 15 17.48 -8.66 15.43
C VAL A 15 18.26 -8.47 16.73
N ASP A 16 19.59 -8.48 16.69
CA ASP A 16 20.45 -8.27 17.86
C ASP A 16 20.18 -6.89 18.49
N ALA A 17 20.05 -5.84 17.66
CA ALA A 17 19.67 -4.50 18.12
C ALA A 17 18.25 -4.44 18.71
N ALA A 18 17.28 -5.10 18.06
CA ALA A 18 15.90 -5.15 18.52
C ALA A 18 15.76 -5.91 19.85
N GLN A 19 16.52 -6.99 20.04
CA GLN A 19 16.59 -7.73 21.31
C GLN A 19 17.21 -6.88 22.42
N ALA A 20 18.29 -6.15 22.13
CA ALA A 20 18.93 -5.24 23.09
C ALA A 20 17.97 -4.11 23.55
N LEU A 21 17.07 -3.67 22.66
CA LEU A 21 16.03 -2.67 22.95
C LEU A 21 14.74 -3.27 23.53
N GLY A 22 14.65 -4.60 23.67
CA GLY A 22 13.48 -5.29 24.23
C GLY A 22 12.28 -5.45 23.28
N TYR A 23 12.43 -5.12 21.99
CA TYR A 23 11.36 -5.30 20.98
C TYR A 23 11.11 -6.76 20.61
N LEU A 24 12.12 -7.63 20.79
CA LEU A 24 12.04 -9.07 20.55
C LEU A 24 12.36 -9.82 21.84
N SER A 25 11.35 -10.04 22.67
CA SER A 25 11.50 -10.68 23.99
C SER A 25 11.42 -12.20 23.95
N GLY A 26 10.98 -12.79 22.82
CA GLY A 26 10.79 -14.25 22.69
C GLY A 26 9.71 -14.83 23.60
N VAL A 27 8.99 -14.00 24.36
CA VAL A 27 7.80 -14.42 25.10
C VAL A 27 6.76 -14.78 24.04
N SER A 28 6.36 -16.04 24.00
CA SER A 28 5.15 -16.42 23.27
C SER A 28 4.02 -15.70 23.98
N ASP A 29 3.41 -14.70 23.35
CA ASP A 29 2.08 -14.29 23.78
C ASP A 29 1.25 -15.58 23.79
N ALA A 30 0.75 -15.92 24.98
CA ALA A 30 -0.11 -17.06 25.17
C ALA A 30 -1.24 -16.91 24.16
N MET A 31 -1.51 -17.95 23.37
CA MET A 31 -2.52 -17.99 22.30
C MET A 31 -3.70 -17.03 22.55
N GLU A 32 -3.56 -15.79 22.11
CA GLU A 32 -4.71 -14.90 21.99
C GLU A 32 -5.58 -15.53 20.91
N GLU A 33 -6.89 -15.58 21.18
CA GLU A 33 -7.85 -16.09 20.21
C GLU A 33 -7.58 -15.43 18.84
N PRO A 34 -7.68 -16.17 17.73
CA PRO A 34 -7.44 -15.60 16.42
C PRO A 34 -8.33 -14.35 16.26
N LEU A 35 -7.71 -13.20 15.98
CA LEU A 35 -8.45 -11.99 15.63
C LEU A 35 -9.56 -12.36 14.64
N PRO A 36 -10.80 -11.88 14.85
CA PRO A 36 -11.92 -12.27 14.04
C PRO A 36 -11.59 -12.02 12.56
N SER A 37 -11.56 -13.08 11.76
CA SER A 37 -11.38 -12.96 10.32
C SER A 37 -12.70 -12.48 9.73
N HIS A 38 -12.93 -11.17 9.74
CA HIS A 38 -14.11 -10.60 9.12
C HIS A 38 -14.06 -10.86 7.60
N GLU A 39 -15.09 -11.50 7.03
CA GLU A 39 -15.20 -11.65 5.58
C GLU A 39 -15.49 -10.26 4.97
N CYS A 40 -14.43 -9.59 4.53
CA CYS A 40 -14.51 -8.28 3.89
C CYS A 40 -15.21 -8.38 2.52
N ASN A 41 -16.45 -7.88 2.44
CA ASN A 41 -17.25 -7.86 1.22
C ASN A 41 -17.01 -6.62 0.34
N LEU A 42 -16.11 -5.71 0.73
CA LEU A 42 -15.82 -4.46 0.01
C LEU A 42 -15.49 -4.66 -1.48
N ALA A 43 -14.74 -5.71 -1.81
CA ALA A 43 -14.39 -6.02 -3.20
C ALA A 43 -15.62 -6.41 -4.04
N ALA A 44 -16.56 -7.17 -3.47
CA ALA A 44 -17.82 -7.53 -4.13
C ALA A 44 -18.70 -6.28 -4.33
N LEU A 45 -18.66 -5.33 -3.40
CA LEU A 45 -19.36 -4.05 -3.55
C LEU A 45 -18.77 -3.20 -4.66
N CYS A 46 -17.45 -3.16 -4.79
CA CYS A 46 -16.80 -2.50 -5.91
C CYS A 46 -17.19 -3.16 -7.25
N ASP A 47 -17.37 -4.48 -7.29
CA ASP A 47 -17.85 -5.20 -8.47
C ASP A 47 -19.30 -4.83 -8.80
N MET A 48 -20.20 -4.78 -7.81
CA MET A 48 -21.58 -4.34 -7.99
C MET A 48 -21.67 -2.87 -8.43
N ALA A 49 -20.83 -2.01 -7.84
CA ALA A 49 -20.79 -0.58 -8.17
C ALA A 49 -20.53 -0.36 -9.66
N LYS A 50 -19.78 -1.25 -10.34
CA LYS A 50 -19.49 -1.18 -11.79
C LYS A 50 -20.76 -1.16 -12.65
N GLU A 51 -21.83 -1.82 -12.21
CA GLU A 51 -23.07 -1.96 -12.97
C GLU A 51 -23.97 -0.72 -12.90
N PHE A 52 -23.73 0.18 -11.94
CA PHE A 52 -24.47 1.42 -11.82
C PHE A 52 -23.91 2.49 -12.78
N PRO A 53 -24.77 3.23 -13.52
CA PRO A 53 -24.31 4.35 -14.34
C PRO A 53 -23.57 5.38 -13.49
N LEU A 54 -22.48 5.94 -14.02
CA LEU A 54 -21.89 7.15 -13.43
C LEU A 54 -22.95 8.25 -13.53
N ALA A 55 -23.46 8.73 -12.39
CA ALA A 55 -24.40 9.84 -12.41
C ALA A 55 -23.75 11.02 -13.16
N GLU A 56 -24.40 11.54 -14.20
CA GLU A 56 -23.92 12.68 -15.00
C GLU A 56 -23.94 14.02 -14.24
N GLU A 57 -24.12 14.00 -12.93
CA GLU A 57 -24.25 15.23 -12.15
C GLU A 57 -22.89 15.71 -11.64
N ARG A 58 -22.47 16.83 -12.24
CA ARG A 58 -21.40 17.74 -11.81
C ARG A 58 -21.61 18.20 -10.35
N GLN A 59 -21.33 17.34 -9.39
CA GLN A 59 -21.18 17.71 -7.99
C GLN A 59 -19.78 17.30 -7.53
N GLU A 60 -19.14 18.22 -6.82
CA GLU A 60 -17.73 18.25 -6.42
C GLU A 60 -17.18 16.85 -6.04
N GLY A 61 -16.04 16.49 -6.63
CA GLY A 61 -15.46 15.14 -6.60
C GLY A 61 -14.95 14.65 -5.25
N VAL A 62 -15.07 15.46 -4.20
CA VAL A 62 -14.59 15.19 -2.83
C VAL A 62 -15.72 15.40 -1.85
N GLN A 63 -15.92 14.44 -0.95
CA GLN A 63 -16.88 14.49 0.13
C GLN A 63 -16.14 14.54 1.47
N PRO A 64 -16.25 15.64 2.25
CA PRO A 64 -15.71 15.69 3.60
C PRO A 64 -16.59 14.86 4.56
N LEU A 65 -15.95 14.17 5.50
CA LEU A 65 -16.59 13.55 6.66
C LEU A 65 -16.81 14.64 7.73
N THR A 66 -17.82 15.49 7.57
CA THR A 66 -18.21 16.44 8.64
C THR A 66 -19.11 15.76 9.67
N GLU A 67 -18.76 15.85 10.95
CA GLU A 67 -19.69 15.61 12.05
C GLU A 67 -20.73 16.74 12.11
N GLY A 68 -21.99 16.38 11.89
CA GLY A 68 -23.09 17.24 12.27
C GLY A 68 -24.32 16.40 12.51
N GLU A 69 -24.49 15.90 13.76
CA GLU A 69 -25.70 15.31 14.41
C GLU A 69 -26.72 14.56 13.52
N GLY A 70 -26.25 14.03 12.39
CA GLY A 70 -27.05 13.52 11.30
C GLY A 70 -26.40 12.24 10.84
N ASP A 71 -27.15 11.17 11.02
CA ASP A 71 -26.88 9.81 10.60
C ASP A 71 -25.96 9.74 9.35
N THR A 72 -24.70 9.32 9.52
CA THR A 72 -23.74 9.10 8.42
C THR A 72 -24.11 7.89 7.55
N SER A 73 -25.37 7.48 7.56
CA SER A 73 -25.91 6.25 6.95
C SER A 73 -25.94 6.28 5.41
N HIS A 74 -25.61 7.41 4.78
CA HIS A 74 -25.69 7.59 3.33
C HIS A 74 -24.47 8.29 2.70
N VAL A 75 -23.24 7.91 3.09
CA VAL A 75 -22.03 8.37 2.38
C VAL A 75 -21.79 7.52 1.11
N ASP A 76 -21.73 8.13 -0.07
CA ASP A 76 -21.32 7.44 -1.30
C ASP A 76 -19.80 7.27 -1.32
N LEU A 77 -19.33 6.16 -0.76
CA LEU A 77 -17.92 5.82 -0.71
C LEU A 77 -17.35 5.32 -2.05
N PHE A 78 -18.20 4.99 -3.04
CA PHE A 78 -17.78 4.26 -4.24
C PHE A 78 -17.46 5.16 -5.44
N SER A 79 -18.12 6.31 -5.51
CA SER A 79 -18.06 7.19 -6.69
C SER A 79 -17.21 8.45 -6.49
N ARG A 80 -16.86 8.78 -5.24
CA ARG A 80 -16.20 10.04 -4.87
C ARG A 80 -15.04 9.81 -3.92
N LEU A 81 -14.11 10.76 -3.86
CA LEU A 81 -13.10 10.75 -2.81
C LEU A 81 -13.75 11.14 -1.50
N THR A 82 -13.45 10.40 -0.44
CA THR A 82 -13.88 10.70 0.92
C THR A 82 -12.70 11.26 1.69
N GLU A 83 -12.89 12.36 2.42
CA GLU A 83 -11.83 13.02 3.16
C GLU A 83 -12.21 13.20 4.64
N ASN A 84 -11.39 12.69 5.55
CA ASN A 84 -11.40 13.08 6.95
C ASN A 84 -10.37 14.20 7.15
N THR A 85 -10.82 15.46 7.13
CA THR A 85 -9.99 16.62 7.43
C THR A 85 -9.91 16.94 8.93
N GLY A 86 -10.58 16.16 9.77
CA GLY A 86 -10.53 16.32 11.21
C GLY A 86 -9.20 15.88 11.82
N ASP A 87 -8.86 16.45 12.97
CA ASP A 87 -7.73 16.04 13.81
C ASP A 87 -8.01 14.77 14.63
N TRP A 88 -9.20 14.19 14.48
CA TRP A 88 -9.68 13.03 15.22
C TRP A 88 -10.26 11.95 14.26
N ALA A 89 -10.40 10.73 14.75
CA ALA A 89 -10.85 9.59 13.95
C ALA A 89 -12.38 9.51 13.88
N SER A 90 -12.95 9.45 12.68
CA SER A 90 -14.41 9.40 12.46
C SER A 90 -14.90 7.99 12.22
N VAL A 91 -16.14 7.68 12.63
CA VAL A 91 -16.77 6.38 12.34
C VAL A 91 -17.73 6.55 11.16
N VAL A 92 -17.63 5.66 10.18
CA VAL A 92 -18.53 5.61 9.03
C VAL A 92 -19.24 4.26 9.04
N SER A 93 -20.57 4.27 8.88
CA SER A 93 -21.35 3.05 8.70
C SER A 93 -21.48 2.72 7.22
N LEU A 94 -21.10 1.50 6.84
CA LEU A 94 -21.27 0.98 5.48
C LEU A 94 -21.91 -0.40 5.58
N MET A 95 -23.14 -0.52 5.07
CA MET A 95 -23.94 -1.76 5.07
C MET A 95 -24.19 -2.35 6.46
N GLY A 96 -24.33 -1.50 7.49
CA GLY A 96 -24.57 -1.94 8.87
C GLY A 96 -23.31 -2.35 9.62
N GLU A 97 -22.13 -2.27 8.98
CA GLU A 97 -20.83 -2.42 9.64
C GLU A 97 -20.18 -1.05 9.87
N GLU A 98 -19.38 -0.94 10.92
CA GLU A 98 -18.72 0.31 11.32
C GLU A 98 -17.23 0.30 10.96
N TYR A 99 -16.77 1.42 10.39
CA TYR A 99 -15.39 1.61 9.97
C TYR A 99 -14.80 2.87 10.59
N VAL A 100 -13.66 2.75 11.27
CA VAL A 100 -12.90 3.82 11.92
C VAL A 100 -11.94 4.44 10.91
N ILE A 101 -12.20 5.69 10.54
CA ILE A 101 -11.42 6.48 9.58
C ILE A 101 -10.42 7.37 10.34
N PRO A 102 -9.10 7.17 10.18
CA PRO A 102 -8.11 7.98 10.88
C PRO A 102 -8.16 9.46 10.50
N PRO A 103 -7.62 10.36 11.35
CA PRO A 103 -7.56 11.79 11.05
C PRO A 103 -6.68 12.10 9.84
N ASN A 104 -6.97 13.21 9.18
CA ASN A 104 -6.19 13.70 8.03
C ASN A 104 -6.00 12.64 6.93
N THR A 105 -7.06 11.89 6.60
CA THR A 105 -7.00 10.85 5.57
C THR A 105 -7.91 11.15 4.40
N THR A 106 -7.46 10.78 3.21
CA THR A 106 -8.29 10.84 2.00
C THR A 106 -8.33 9.44 1.40
N PHE A 107 -9.48 8.97 0.95
CA PHE A 107 -9.54 7.67 0.30
C PHE A 107 -10.59 7.58 -0.80
N LEU A 108 -10.38 6.62 -1.70
CA LEU A 108 -11.33 6.26 -2.75
C LEU A 108 -11.52 4.74 -2.76
N LEU A 109 -12.73 4.30 -2.40
CA LEU A 109 -13.12 2.89 -2.45
C LEU A 109 -13.69 2.59 -3.85
N SER A 110 -12.83 2.24 -4.80
CA SER A 110 -13.28 1.94 -6.15
C SER A 110 -12.46 0.84 -6.82
N ASP A 111 -13.02 0.26 -7.87
CA ASP A 111 -12.28 -0.63 -8.75
C ASP A 111 -11.32 0.15 -9.67
N PHE A 112 -10.34 -0.57 -10.20
CA PHE A 112 -9.40 -0.10 -11.22
C PHE A 112 -10.07 0.67 -12.37
N THR A 113 -11.27 0.28 -12.81
CA THR A 113 -11.99 0.97 -13.90
C THR A 113 -12.52 2.35 -13.52
N ARG A 114 -12.59 2.67 -12.22
CA ARG A 114 -13.16 3.91 -11.66
C ARG A 114 -12.16 4.69 -10.82
N ILE A 115 -10.91 4.75 -11.27
CA ILE A 115 -9.85 5.54 -10.62
C ILE A 115 -9.92 7.04 -10.97
N GLN A 116 -10.75 7.45 -11.94
CA GLN A 116 -10.80 8.82 -12.45
C GLN A 116 -11.00 9.91 -11.37
N PRO A 117 -11.84 9.72 -10.33
CA PRO A 117 -11.97 10.71 -9.25
C PRO A 117 -10.63 11.05 -8.56
N LEU A 118 -9.72 10.07 -8.43
CA LEU A 118 -8.39 10.29 -7.85
C LEU A 118 -7.52 11.19 -8.74
N VAL A 119 -7.69 11.09 -10.06
CA VAL A 119 -6.99 11.96 -11.02
C VAL A 119 -7.60 13.36 -11.01
N ASP A 120 -8.92 13.45 -10.95
CA ASP A 120 -9.67 14.71 -10.96
C ASP A 120 -9.49 15.53 -9.67
N TYR A 121 -9.08 14.89 -8.57
CA TYR A 121 -8.69 15.56 -7.32
C TYR A 121 -7.58 16.62 -7.53
N GLY A 122 -6.82 16.55 -8.63
CA GLY A 122 -5.90 17.62 -9.03
C GLY A 122 -4.59 17.67 -8.25
N GLY A 123 -4.32 16.67 -7.40
CA GLY A 123 -3.09 16.53 -6.62
C GLY A 123 -2.04 15.61 -7.26
N ARG A 124 -0.77 16.01 -7.18
CA ARG A 124 0.41 15.18 -7.50
C ARG A 124 1.13 14.70 -6.25
N PHE A 125 1.46 13.44 -6.18
CA PHE A 125 2.08 12.82 -5.01
C PHE A 125 3.59 12.78 -5.14
N ASP A 126 4.28 12.98 -4.01
CA ASP A 126 5.74 12.91 -3.89
C ASP A 126 6.20 11.48 -3.62
N VAL A 127 5.30 10.65 -3.09
CA VAL A 127 5.49 9.20 -2.97
C VAL A 127 4.22 8.44 -3.35
N ILE A 128 4.41 7.38 -4.12
CA ILE A 128 3.37 6.44 -4.49
C ILE A 128 3.83 5.05 -4.04
N VAL A 129 3.18 4.49 -3.03
CA VAL A 129 3.37 3.10 -2.60
C VAL A 129 2.28 2.24 -3.21
N MET A 130 2.62 1.04 -3.69
CA MET A 130 1.62 0.12 -4.25
C MET A 130 1.91 -1.33 -3.86
N ASP A 131 0.85 -2.08 -3.50
CA ASP A 131 0.87 -3.54 -3.31
C ASP A 131 -0.10 -4.22 -4.29
N PRO A 132 0.26 -4.35 -5.58
CA PRO A 132 -0.63 -4.92 -6.58
C PRO A 132 -1.05 -6.37 -6.24
N PRO A 133 -2.27 -6.79 -6.63
CA PRO A 133 -2.73 -8.16 -6.43
C PRO A 133 -2.05 -9.12 -7.42
N TRP A 134 -0.77 -9.43 -7.19
CA TRP A 134 0.05 -10.27 -8.05
C TRP A 134 -0.55 -11.66 -8.29
N GLU A 135 -0.48 -12.13 -9.54
CA GLU A 135 -0.99 -13.46 -9.87
C GLU A 135 -0.34 -14.57 -9.03
N ASN A 136 -1.16 -15.34 -8.33
CA ASN A 136 -0.74 -16.53 -7.61
C ASN A 136 -1.56 -17.77 -8.01
N LYS A 137 -0.89 -18.91 -8.18
CA LYS A 137 -1.50 -20.20 -8.55
C LYS A 137 -2.50 -20.71 -7.50
N SER A 138 -2.35 -20.31 -6.24
CA SER A 138 -3.31 -20.62 -5.16
C SER A 138 -4.60 -19.79 -5.28
N VAL A 139 -4.47 -18.49 -5.55
CA VAL A 139 -5.59 -17.55 -5.74
C VAL A 139 -6.41 -17.91 -6.99
N LYS A 140 -5.78 -18.51 -8.02
CA LYS A 140 -6.49 -19.08 -9.19
C LYS A 140 -7.57 -20.10 -8.84
N ARG A 141 -7.49 -20.75 -7.67
CA ARG A 141 -8.46 -21.76 -7.24
C ARG A 141 -9.59 -21.23 -6.36
N SER A 142 -9.47 -20.03 -5.77
CA SER A 142 -10.44 -19.56 -4.77
C SER A 142 -11.60 -18.73 -5.32
N ARG A 143 -11.60 -18.31 -6.60
CA ARG A 143 -12.67 -17.52 -7.27
C ARG A 143 -13.09 -16.20 -6.58
N ARG A 144 -12.56 -15.86 -5.40
CA ARG A 144 -12.96 -14.71 -4.57
C ARG A 144 -12.41 -13.35 -5.04
N TYR A 145 -11.58 -13.30 -6.09
CA TYR A 145 -11.11 -12.06 -6.69
C TYR A 145 -11.18 -12.15 -8.22
N SER A 146 -11.72 -11.11 -8.85
CA SER A 146 -11.54 -10.87 -10.27
C SER A 146 -10.04 -10.69 -10.53
N PHE A 147 -9.47 -11.53 -11.40
CA PHE A 147 -8.03 -11.48 -11.68
C PHE A 147 -7.70 -10.17 -12.38
N LEU A 148 -6.69 -9.43 -11.87
CA LEU A 148 -6.09 -8.30 -12.57
C LEU A 148 -4.83 -8.80 -13.29
N PRO A 149 -4.85 -9.00 -14.62
CA PRO A 149 -3.65 -9.33 -15.38
C PRO A 149 -2.57 -8.27 -15.13
N SER A 150 -1.31 -8.69 -15.05
CA SER A 150 -0.20 -7.75 -14.79
C SER A 150 -0.14 -6.63 -15.84
N THR A 151 -0.57 -6.91 -17.08
CA THR A 151 -0.67 -5.90 -18.16
C THR A 151 -1.67 -4.79 -17.87
N GLN A 152 -2.73 -5.05 -17.09
CA GLN A 152 -3.70 -4.02 -16.73
C GLN A 152 -3.10 -2.99 -15.77
N LEU A 153 -2.06 -3.34 -15.00
CA LEU A 153 -1.35 -2.38 -14.14
C LEU A 153 -0.84 -1.18 -14.94
N LYS A 154 -0.40 -1.38 -16.19
CA LYS A 154 0.08 -0.28 -17.07
C LYS A 154 -0.96 0.83 -17.25
N ARG A 155 -2.26 0.52 -17.14
CA ARG A 155 -3.35 1.49 -17.25
C ARG A 155 -3.50 2.41 -16.03
N LEU A 156 -2.76 2.19 -14.94
CA LEU A 156 -2.80 3.12 -13.81
C LEU A 156 -2.26 4.47 -14.26
N PRO A 157 -2.92 5.57 -13.89
CA PRO A 157 -2.53 6.92 -14.27
C PRO A 157 -1.35 7.44 -13.42
N VAL A 158 -0.34 6.61 -13.12
CA VAL A 158 0.85 6.99 -12.34
C VAL A 158 1.52 8.26 -12.90
N PRO A 159 1.70 8.43 -14.23
CA PRO A 159 2.27 9.67 -14.79
C PRO A 159 1.43 10.93 -14.53
N LEU A 160 0.12 10.79 -14.35
CA LEU A 160 -0.78 11.91 -14.03
C LEU A 160 -0.76 12.23 -12.53
N LEU A 161 -0.58 11.20 -11.70
CA LEU A 161 -0.58 11.29 -10.24
C LEU A 161 0.80 11.66 -9.66
N ALA A 162 1.90 11.36 -10.34
CA ALA A 162 3.25 11.58 -9.81
C ALA A 162 3.70 13.05 -9.94
N SER A 163 4.31 13.59 -8.87
CA SER A 163 5.08 14.85 -8.92
C SER A 163 6.46 14.62 -9.58
N PRO A 164 7.14 15.67 -10.10
CA PRO A 164 8.51 15.52 -10.59
C PRO A 164 9.41 14.93 -9.50
N ASN A 165 10.16 13.86 -9.83
CA ASN A 165 10.99 13.09 -8.89
C ASN A 165 10.22 12.33 -7.80
N CYS A 166 8.91 12.12 -7.97
CA CYS A 166 8.12 11.25 -7.12
C CYS A 166 8.79 9.88 -6.93
N LEU A 167 8.84 9.42 -5.69
CA LEU A 167 9.31 8.08 -5.34
C LEU A 167 8.17 7.08 -5.53
N VAL A 168 8.35 6.13 -6.43
CA VAL A 168 7.40 5.05 -6.68
C VAL A 168 7.94 3.78 -6.02
N VAL A 169 7.19 3.21 -5.08
CA VAL A 169 7.56 2.02 -4.31
C VAL A 169 6.56 0.92 -4.59
N THR A 170 7.02 -0.20 -5.15
CA THR A 170 6.15 -1.32 -5.51
C THR A 170 6.55 -2.56 -4.70
N TRP A 171 5.62 -3.08 -3.90
CA TRP A 171 5.75 -4.41 -3.32
C TRP A 171 5.69 -5.47 -4.42
N VAL A 172 6.64 -6.40 -4.44
CA VAL A 172 6.72 -7.46 -5.45
C VAL A 172 6.99 -8.81 -4.78
N THR A 173 6.24 -9.83 -5.19
CA THR A 173 6.54 -11.21 -4.76
C THR A 173 7.93 -11.64 -5.23
N ASN A 174 8.53 -12.65 -4.58
CA ASN A 174 9.83 -13.21 -5.01
C ASN A 174 9.80 -13.98 -6.35
N ARG A 175 8.71 -13.90 -7.11
CA ARG A 175 8.67 -14.47 -8.46
C ARG A 175 9.45 -13.56 -9.41
N SER A 176 10.47 -14.13 -10.04
CA SER A 176 11.32 -13.43 -11.01
C SER A 176 10.53 -12.81 -12.18
N ALA A 177 9.41 -13.41 -12.59
CA ALA A 177 8.54 -12.86 -13.62
C ALA A 177 7.95 -11.50 -13.22
N HIS A 178 7.43 -11.37 -11.99
CA HIS A 178 6.84 -10.12 -11.49
C HIS A 178 7.92 -9.06 -11.27
N GLN A 179 9.06 -9.45 -10.72
CA GLN A 179 10.22 -8.57 -10.59
C GLN A 179 10.71 -8.04 -11.94
N ARG A 180 10.80 -8.91 -12.96
CA ARG A 180 11.20 -8.51 -14.31
C ARG A 180 10.18 -7.58 -14.94
N PHE A 181 8.90 -7.90 -14.81
CA PHE A 181 7.81 -7.07 -15.32
C PHE A 181 7.85 -5.66 -14.73
N VAL A 182 7.97 -5.53 -13.41
CA VAL A 182 8.04 -4.20 -12.76
C VAL A 182 9.22 -3.39 -13.29
N ARG A 183 10.42 -4.00 -13.29
CA ARG A 183 11.68 -3.30 -13.64
C ARG A 183 11.82 -2.95 -15.10
N HIS A 184 11.39 -3.84 -16.00
CA HIS A 184 11.70 -3.74 -17.42
C HIS A 184 10.49 -3.41 -18.29
N GLU A 185 9.28 -3.47 -17.76
CA GLU A 185 8.07 -3.14 -18.52
C GLU A 185 7.23 -2.05 -17.86
N LEU A 186 6.88 -2.20 -16.58
CA LEU A 186 5.95 -1.31 -15.90
C LEU A 186 6.58 0.07 -15.64
N TYR A 187 7.76 0.08 -15.02
CA TYR A 187 8.45 1.31 -14.68
C TYR A 187 8.86 2.09 -15.94
N PRO A 188 9.49 1.48 -16.96
CA PRO A 188 9.76 2.17 -18.22
C PRO A 188 8.50 2.72 -18.91
N HIS A 189 7.38 1.98 -18.86
CA HIS A 189 6.11 2.45 -19.42
C HIS A 189 5.60 3.73 -18.74
N TRP A 190 5.82 3.87 -17.43
CA TRP A 190 5.46 5.06 -16.68
C TRP A 190 6.57 6.14 -16.66
N GLY A 191 7.73 5.94 -17.28
CA GLY A 191 8.85 6.88 -17.14
C GLY A 191 9.50 6.88 -15.75
N VAL A 192 9.38 5.76 -15.02
CA VAL A 192 10.02 5.56 -13.72
C VAL A 192 11.37 4.85 -13.94
N GLN A 193 12.41 5.39 -13.33
CA GLN A 193 13.74 4.76 -13.31
C GLN A 193 13.93 4.01 -12.00
N VAL A 194 14.30 2.73 -12.05
CA VAL A 194 14.63 1.95 -10.84
C VAL A 194 15.86 2.58 -10.15
N VAL A 195 15.76 2.82 -8.85
CA VAL A 195 16.85 3.39 -8.03
C VAL A 195 17.37 2.43 -6.96
N ALA A 196 16.52 1.57 -6.40
CA ALA A 196 16.90 0.65 -5.34
C ALA A 196 15.96 -0.57 -5.28
N GLU A 197 16.44 -1.64 -4.64
CA GLU A 197 15.64 -2.77 -4.17
C GLU A 197 15.77 -2.90 -2.65
N TRP A 198 14.64 -2.90 -1.94
CA TRP A 198 14.61 -3.17 -0.50
C TRP A 198 13.99 -4.54 -0.22
N PHE A 199 14.22 -5.07 0.97
CA PHE A 199 13.64 -6.35 1.40
C PHE A 199 12.97 -6.23 2.75
N TRP A 200 11.71 -6.66 2.82
CA TRP A 200 11.02 -6.87 4.08
C TRP A 200 11.18 -8.31 4.53
N VAL A 201 11.91 -8.53 5.61
CA VAL A 201 12.17 -9.82 6.24
C VAL A 201 11.21 -10.04 7.40
N LYS A 202 10.63 -11.24 7.42
CA LYS A 202 9.66 -11.71 8.41
C LYS A 202 10.35 -12.60 9.42
N VAL A 203 10.31 -12.17 10.67
CA VAL A 203 10.86 -12.91 11.82
C VAL A 203 9.77 -13.26 12.82
N THR A 204 10.04 -14.21 13.71
CA THR A 204 9.23 -14.51 14.89
C THR A 204 9.49 -13.49 15.99
N THR A 205 8.71 -13.53 17.07
CA THR A 205 8.94 -12.74 18.29
C THR A 205 10.29 -13.06 18.96
N SER A 206 10.88 -14.22 18.65
CA SER A 206 12.24 -14.63 19.05
C SER A 206 13.33 -14.23 18.05
N GLY A 207 12.99 -13.51 16.97
CA GLY A 207 13.94 -13.05 15.96
C GLY A 207 14.38 -14.11 14.94
N GLN A 208 13.74 -15.28 14.91
CA GLN A 208 14.04 -16.33 13.93
C GLN A 208 13.25 -16.13 12.64
N PHE A 209 13.78 -16.53 11.49
CA PHE A 209 13.02 -16.44 10.24
C PHE A 209 11.74 -17.29 10.30
N VAL A 210 10.61 -16.73 9.83
CA VAL A 210 9.33 -17.46 9.76
C VAL A 210 9.40 -18.66 8.81
N PHE A 211 10.27 -18.60 7.80
CA PHE A 211 10.62 -19.73 6.93
C PHE A 211 12.13 -19.79 6.71
N PRO A 212 12.72 -20.97 6.51
CA PRO A 212 14.13 -21.08 6.14
C PRO A 212 14.43 -20.30 4.85
N LEU A 213 15.53 -19.54 4.84
CA LEU A 213 15.98 -18.79 3.66
C LEU A 213 16.17 -19.68 2.42
N ASP A 214 16.61 -20.93 2.65
CA ASP A 214 16.88 -21.91 1.59
C ASP A 214 15.63 -22.65 1.10
N SER A 215 14.44 -22.34 1.64
CA SER A 215 13.20 -22.99 1.20
C SER A 215 12.92 -22.71 -0.29
N PRO A 216 12.56 -23.74 -1.08
CA PRO A 216 12.34 -23.61 -2.52
C PRO A 216 11.03 -22.91 -2.88
N HIS A 217 10.03 -22.95 -1.98
CA HIS A 217 8.66 -22.50 -2.30
C HIS A 217 8.21 -21.26 -1.52
N LYS A 218 8.78 -21.02 -0.35
CA LYS A 218 8.48 -19.86 0.48
C LYS A 218 9.79 -19.20 0.89
N LYS A 219 9.83 -17.88 0.86
CA LYS A 219 10.95 -17.11 1.39
C LYS A 219 10.47 -16.32 2.60
N PRO A 220 11.32 -16.11 3.61
CA PRO A 220 10.97 -15.30 4.77
C PRO A 220 11.04 -13.80 4.47
N TYR A 221 11.10 -13.38 3.20
CA TYR A 221 11.14 -11.97 2.85
C TYR A 221 10.28 -11.67 1.63
N GLU A 222 9.89 -10.42 1.45
CA GLU A 222 9.28 -9.86 0.24
C GLU A 222 10.16 -8.72 -0.28
N SER A 223 10.14 -8.48 -1.59
CA SER A 223 10.97 -7.44 -2.22
C SER A 223 10.15 -6.18 -2.46
N LEU A 224 10.78 -5.02 -2.31
CA LEU A 224 10.26 -3.73 -2.75
C LEU A 224 11.15 -3.23 -3.86
N VAL A 225 10.56 -2.87 -4.99
CA VAL A 225 11.28 -2.16 -6.06
C VAL A 225 10.98 -0.68 -5.87
N LEU A 226 12.02 0.14 -5.80
CA LEU A 226 11.92 1.59 -5.66
C LEU A 226 12.39 2.23 -6.97
N GLY A 227 11.63 3.20 -7.45
CA GLY A 227 11.97 3.98 -8.63
C GLY A 227 11.64 5.45 -8.48
N ARG A 228 12.33 6.31 -9.23
CA ARG A 228 12.06 7.74 -9.31
C ARG A 228 11.36 8.04 -10.62
N TYR A 229 10.22 8.71 -10.55
CA TYR A 229 9.51 9.21 -11.71
C TYR A 229 10.29 10.36 -12.33
N ARG A 230 10.78 10.17 -13.56
CA ARG A 230 11.45 11.21 -14.34
C ARG A 230 10.46 11.71 -15.37
N CYS A 231 10.02 12.96 -15.22
CA CYS A 231 9.24 13.62 -16.27
C CYS A 231 10.10 13.72 -17.55
N SER A 232 9.47 13.91 -18.72
CA SER A 232 10.10 13.94 -20.06
C SER A 232 11.52 14.54 -20.07
N PRO A 233 12.47 13.99 -20.87
CA PRO A 233 13.87 14.43 -20.90
C PRO A 233 14.09 15.93 -21.14
N GLU A 234 13.09 16.64 -21.66
CA GLU A 234 13.11 18.10 -21.88
C GLU A 234 13.09 18.91 -20.57
N ASN A 235 12.47 18.38 -19.51
CA ASN A 235 12.38 19.02 -18.19
C ASN A 235 13.56 18.69 -17.26
N LEU A 236 14.49 17.82 -17.70
CA LEU A 236 15.71 17.48 -16.94
C LEU A 236 16.64 18.68 -16.73
N ARG A 237 16.45 19.77 -17.49
CA ARG A 237 17.29 20.98 -17.42
C ARG A 237 16.82 22.02 -16.39
N CYS A 238 15.62 21.86 -15.82
CA CYS A 238 14.98 22.92 -15.02
C CYS A 238 14.70 22.54 -13.55
N LEU A 239 14.99 21.31 -13.16
CA LEU A 239 14.94 20.89 -11.77
C LEU A 239 16.31 20.29 -11.47
N GLU A 240 17.13 21.00 -10.71
CA GLU A 240 18.18 20.39 -9.91
C GLU A 240 17.46 19.80 -8.70
N PRO A 241 17.03 18.53 -8.70
CA PRO A 241 16.44 17.98 -7.51
C PRO A 241 17.61 17.76 -6.56
N SER A 242 17.44 18.14 -5.31
CA SER A 242 18.22 17.51 -4.23
C SER A 242 17.86 16.02 -4.23
N ASP A 243 18.42 15.24 -5.16
CA ASP A 243 18.19 13.82 -5.33
C ASP A 243 18.80 13.15 -4.09
N VAL A 244 18.00 12.98 -3.04
CA VAL A 244 18.40 12.22 -1.86
C VAL A 244 18.66 10.79 -2.34
N PRO A 245 19.90 10.30 -2.29
CA PRO A 245 20.24 8.98 -2.79
C PRO A 245 19.49 7.94 -1.97
N VAL A 246 18.79 7.03 -2.66
CA VAL A 246 18.09 5.93 -2.03
C VAL A 246 19.06 4.77 -1.88
N GLU A 247 19.25 4.28 -0.66
CA GLU A 247 20.13 3.16 -0.36
C GLU A 247 19.64 1.89 -1.06
N ASP A 248 20.54 1.17 -1.72
CA ASP A 248 20.20 -0.14 -2.30
C ASP A 248 20.32 -1.24 -1.24
N GLN A 249 19.52 -2.30 -1.38
CA GLN A 249 19.50 -3.48 -0.52
C GLN A 249 19.18 -3.23 0.96
N ARG A 250 18.44 -2.16 1.27
CA ARG A 250 17.97 -1.88 2.63
C ARG A 250 17.03 -2.98 3.14
N LEU A 251 17.17 -3.34 4.41
CA LEU A 251 16.33 -4.34 5.07
C LEU A 251 15.34 -3.70 6.04
N LEU A 252 14.10 -4.16 5.97
CA LEU A 252 13.06 -3.92 6.96
C LEU A 252 12.81 -5.26 7.65
N VAL A 253 12.86 -5.31 8.98
CA VAL A 253 12.61 -6.54 9.74
C VAL A 253 11.39 -6.31 10.62
N SER A 254 10.41 -7.22 10.55
CA SER A 254 9.26 -7.17 11.46
C SER A 254 8.70 -8.56 11.73
N VAL A 255 7.94 -8.66 12.81
CA VAL A 255 7.03 -9.78 13.04
C VAL A 255 5.80 -9.56 12.15
N PRO A 256 5.39 -10.54 11.31
CA PRO A 256 4.21 -10.38 10.48
C PRO A 256 2.95 -10.38 11.35
N SER A 257 1.98 -9.55 10.97
CA SER A 257 0.65 -9.57 11.58
C SER A 257 -0.05 -10.91 11.36
N ALA A 258 -0.97 -11.26 12.27
CA ALA A 258 -1.90 -12.37 12.09
C ALA A 258 -2.84 -12.14 10.90
N LEU A 259 -3.09 -10.87 10.55
CA LEU A 259 -3.96 -10.50 9.43
C LEU A 259 -3.27 -10.75 8.08
N HIS A 260 -3.97 -11.49 7.22
CA HIS A 260 -3.39 -11.97 5.98
C HIS A 260 -2.96 -10.84 5.04
N SER A 261 -1.71 -10.94 4.56
CA SER A 261 -1.08 -9.98 3.65
C SER A 261 -0.99 -8.54 4.19
N GLN A 262 -1.12 -8.28 5.49
CA GLN A 262 -0.85 -6.95 6.04
C GLN A 262 0.66 -6.66 5.95
N LYS A 263 1.01 -5.56 5.27
CA LYS A 263 2.39 -5.08 5.13
C LYS A 263 2.72 -4.11 6.27
N PRO A 264 3.98 -3.99 6.69
CA PRO A 264 4.38 -2.94 7.62
C PRO A 264 4.18 -1.57 6.96
N SER A 265 3.83 -0.55 7.75
CA SER A 265 3.80 0.83 7.26
C SER A 265 5.20 1.23 6.82
N LEU A 266 5.26 1.89 5.66
CA LEU A 266 6.49 2.43 5.11
C LEU A 266 6.67 3.93 5.42
N SER A 267 5.71 4.57 6.11
CA SER A 267 5.70 6.02 6.32
C SER A 267 6.99 6.51 6.96
N ASP A 268 7.36 5.97 8.12
CA ASP A 268 8.55 6.42 8.86
C ASP A 268 9.87 6.13 8.14
N VAL A 269 9.95 5.00 7.43
CA VAL A 269 11.17 4.60 6.72
C VAL A 269 11.38 5.35 5.41
N LEU A 270 10.31 5.91 4.83
CA LEU A 270 10.33 6.70 3.60
C LEU A 270 10.50 8.21 3.87
N LYS A 271 10.07 8.72 5.04
CA LYS A 271 10.20 10.14 5.45
C LYS A 271 11.57 10.78 5.09
N PRO A 272 12.73 10.14 5.34
CA PRO A 272 14.03 10.72 5.00
C PRO A 272 14.26 11.00 3.51
N TYR A 273 13.51 10.35 2.61
CA TYR A 273 13.69 10.42 1.16
C TYR A 273 12.68 11.31 0.43
N ILE A 274 11.64 11.75 1.13
CA ILE A 274 10.49 12.45 0.56
C ILE A 274 10.21 13.79 1.27
N GLY A 275 10.65 13.96 2.52
CA GLY A 275 10.39 15.14 3.34
C GLY A 275 9.19 14.96 4.28
N ALA A 276 9.08 15.82 5.30
CA ALA A 276 8.03 15.72 6.32
C ALA A 276 6.63 16.06 5.78
N GLU A 277 6.54 17.00 4.83
CA GLU A 277 5.29 17.50 4.25
C GLU A 277 4.94 16.83 2.90
N ALA A 278 5.51 15.65 2.65
CA ALA A 278 5.35 14.95 1.38
C ALA A 278 3.91 14.44 1.20
N ARG A 279 3.33 14.68 0.02
CA ARG A 279 2.03 14.08 -0.31
C ARG A 279 2.19 12.62 -0.65
N CYS A 280 1.51 11.77 0.10
CA CYS A 280 1.67 10.33 0.03
C CYS A 280 0.42 9.66 -0.54
N LEU A 281 0.60 8.74 -1.49
CA LEU A 281 -0.45 7.93 -2.08
C LEU A 281 -0.17 6.44 -1.88
N GLU A 282 -1.17 5.70 -1.41
CA GLU A 282 -1.16 4.23 -1.40
C GLU A 282 -2.16 3.68 -2.42
N LEU A 283 -1.68 2.94 -3.42
CA LEU A 283 -2.49 2.24 -4.41
C LEU A 283 -2.66 0.76 -4.04
N PHE A 284 -3.86 0.22 -4.26
CA PHE A 284 -4.28 -1.10 -3.78
C PHE A 284 -4.26 -1.18 -2.24
N ALA A 285 -4.55 -0.06 -1.59
CA ALA A 285 -4.56 0.06 -0.15
C ALA A 285 -5.63 -0.86 0.46
N ARG A 286 -5.33 -1.36 1.66
CA ARG A 286 -6.25 -2.10 2.53
C ARG A 286 -6.34 -1.51 3.94
N ASN A 287 -5.48 -0.53 4.20
CA ASN A 287 -5.36 0.19 5.46
C ASN A 287 -5.31 1.68 5.17
N LEU A 288 -5.93 2.49 6.01
CA LEU A 288 -5.76 3.94 6.00
C LEU A 288 -4.60 4.34 6.92
N GLN A 289 -3.78 5.28 6.47
CA GLN A 289 -2.70 5.87 7.25
C GLN A 289 -2.93 7.37 7.39
N PRO A 290 -2.83 7.96 8.60
CA PRO A 290 -2.94 9.40 8.77
C PRO A 290 -2.01 10.18 7.85
N GLY A 291 -2.52 11.20 7.17
CA GLY A 291 -1.79 12.03 6.20
C GLY A 291 -1.63 11.40 4.81
N TRP A 292 -2.21 10.23 4.54
CA TRP A 292 -2.12 9.56 3.24
C TRP A 292 -3.43 9.65 2.47
N THR A 293 -3.29 9.74 1.15
CA THR A 293 -4.36 9.39 0.22
C THR A 293 -4.28 7.89 -0.09
N SER A 294 -5.40 7.18 -0.01
CA SER A 294 -5.44 5.73 -0.23
C SER A 294 -6.48 5.35 -1.27
N TRP A 295 -6.14 4.45 -2.18
CA TRP A 295 -7.05 3.93 -3.18
C TRP A 295 -7.01 2.41 -3.25
N GLY A 296 -8.18 1.78 -3.29
CA GLY A 296 -8.29 0.34 -3.48
C GLY A 296 -9.72 -0.16 -3.33
N ASN A 297 -9.97 -1.36 -3.87
CA ASN A 297 -11.26 -2.05 -3.76
C ASN A 297 -11.55 -2.62 -2.35
N GLU A 298 -10.54 -2.60 -1.48
CA GLU A 298 -10.61 -3.06 -0.09
C GLU A 298 -10.02 -2.00 0.86
N VAL A 299 -10.05 -0.71 0.48
CA VAL A 299 -9.32 0.36 1.18
C VAL A 299 -9.66 0.53 2.66
N LEU A 300 -10.87 0.12 3.08
CA LEU A 300 -11.34 0.15 4.47
C LEU A 300 -11.23 -1.20 5.20
N LYS A 301 -10.56 -2.21 4.61
CA LYS A 301 -10.57 -3.58 5.15
C LYS A 301 -10.01 -3.68 6.56
N PHE A 302 -8.99 -2.90 6.89
CA PHE A 302 -8.38 -2.86 8.22
C PHE A 302 -8.88 -1.70 9.08
N GLN A 303 -9.98 -1.06 8.67
CA GLN A 303 -10.64 0.03 9.39
C GLN A 303 -11.89 -0.48 10.10
N HIS A 304 -12.26 -1.75 9.93
CA HIS A 304 -13.41 -2.34 10.61
C HIS A 304 -13.30 -2.21 12.13
N ALA A 305 -14.38 -1.80 12.79
CA ALA A 305 -14.41 -1.53 14.22
C ALA A 305 -13.93 -2.71 15.09
N SER A 306 -14.11 -3.95 14.62
CA SER A 306 -13.66 -5.16 15.34
C SER A 306 -12.14 -5.30 15.51
N TYR A 307 -11.34 -4.45 14.87
CA TYR A 307 -9.87 -4.44 15.03
C TYR A 307 -9.39 -3.45 16.10
N PHE A 308 -10.29 -2.66 16.69
CA PHE A 308 -10.01 -1.64 17.71
C PHE A 308 -10.71 -2.00 19.03
#